data_AF-A0A9Q3UZE8-F1
#
_entry.id   AF-A0A9Q3UZE8-F1
#
_cell.length_a   1.000
_cell.length_b   1.000
_cell.length_c   1.000
_cell.angle_alpha   90.00
_cell.angle_beta   90.00
_cell.angle_gamma   90.00
#
_symmetry.space_group_name_H-M   'P 1'
#
loop_
_entity.id
_entity.type
_entity.pdbx_description
1 polymer ?
#
loop_
_entity_poly.entity_id
_entity_poly.type
_entity_poly.pdbx_seq_one_letter_code
_entity_poly.pdbx_strand_id
1 'polypeptide(L)'
;MKRLLIIIFIIVSAQSSFAQNTHIPLAVKSAFEGVWQYSVKYETNTVKIHFEPGTDYALFTDEGSGMAPAKTVKADVKGKLLVISAIKNENDEVELEIINKKLYLRATPILWDKKGNRIGSMDAQKVQRVFKRIK
;
A
#
# COMPACT_ATOMS: atom_id res chain seq x y z
N MET A 1 -30.86 -9.37 -43.85
CA MET A 1 -29.41 -9.37 -43.53
C MET A 1 -28.90 -8.02 -42.99
N LYS A 2 -29.23 -6.87 -43.60
CA LYS A 2 -28.81 -5.52 -43.12
C LYS A 2 -29.22 -5.15 -41.68
N ARG A 3 -30.39 -5.60 -41.20
CA ARG A 3 -30.88 -5.25 -39.84
C ARG A 3 -30.23 -6.05 -38.71
N LEU A 4 -29.70 -7.23 -38.99
CA LEU A 4 -29.06 -8.09 -37.97
C LEU A 4 -27.68 -7.55 -37.57
N LEU A 5 -26.93 -6.99 -38.53
CA LEU A 5 -25.61 -6.39 -38.32
C LEU A 5 -25.67 -5.15 -37.41
N ILE A 6 -26.77 -4.39 -37.47
CA ILE A 6 -26.96 -3.19 -36.63
C ILE A 6 -27.12 -3.57 -35.15
N ILE A 7 -27.85 -4.65 -34.86
CA ILE A 7 -28.10 -5.11 -33.49
C ILE A 7 -26.80 -5.57 -32.82
N ILE A 8 -25.95 -6.28 -33.56
CA ILE A 8 -24.65 -6.76 -33.06
C ILE A 8 -23.72 -5.58 -32.72
N PHE A 9 -23.73 -4.53 -33.55
CA PHE A 9 -22.89 -3.35 -33.32
C PHE A 9 -23.28 -2.58 -32.05
N ILE A 10 -24.58 -2.51 -31.73
CA ILE A 10 -25.08 -1.84 -30.52
C ILE A 10 -24.66 -2.59 -29.24
N ILE A 11 -24.67 -3.93 -29.28
CA ILE A 11 -24.30 -4.78 -28.13
C ILE A 11 -22.79 -4.66 -27.83
N VAL A 12 -21.95 -4.57 -28.86
CA VAL A 12 -20.49 -4.43 -28.69
C VAL A 12 -20.13 -3.03 -28.18
N SER A 13 -20.83 -1.98 -28.61
CA SER A 13 -20.59 -0.61 -28.10
C SER A 13 -21.01 -0.39 -26.64
N ALA A 14 -21.89 -1.23 -26.09
CA ALA A 14 -22.31 -1.14 -24.70
C ALA A 14 -21.28 -1.73 -23.71
N GLN A 15 -20.30 -2.50 -24.19
CA GLN A 15 -19.27 -3.13 -23.35
C GLN A 15 -17.98 -2.31 -23.22
N SER A 16 -17.82 -1.22 -23.98
CA SER A 16 -16.54 -0.51 -24.13
C SER A 16 -16.26 0.60 -23.11
N SER A 17 -17.07 0.78 -22.05
CA SER A 17 -16.92 1.94 -21.16
C SER A 17 -16.90 1.64 -19.66
N PHE A 18 -16.50 0.44 -19.26
CA PHE A 18 -15.96 0.23 -17.91
C PHE A 18 -14.44 0.38 -17.96
N ALA A 19 -13.96 1.61 -18.20
CA ALA A 19 -12.69 1.99 -17.61
C ALA A 19 -12.92 1.89 -16.11
N GLN A 20 -12.42 0.81 -15.49
CA GLN A 20 -12.33 0.75 -14.04
C GLN A 20 -11.42 1.91 -13.63
N ASN A 21 -12.01 3.06 -13.34
CA ASN A 21 -11.33 4.01 -12.49
C ASN A 21 -11.10 3.23 -11.20
N THR A 22 -9.86 2.80 -10.99
CA THR A 22 -9.40 2.08 -9.79
C THR A 22 -9.40 3.06 -8.61
N HIS A 23 -10.59 3.58 -8.29
CA HIS A 23 -10.78 4.45 -7.16
C HIS A 23 -10.62 3.59 -5.92
N ILE A 24 -9.55 3.83 -5.17
CA ILE A 24 -9.37 3.26 -3.85
C ILE A 24 -10.63 3.58 -3.03
N PRO A 25 -11.30 2.56 -2.45
CA PRO A 25 -12.53 2.78 -1.68
C PRO A 25 -12.33 3.81 -0.58
N LEU A 26 -13.28 4.74 -0.43
CA LEU A 26 -13.19 5.81 0.58
C LEU A 26 -12.95 5.27 1.99
N ALA A 27 -13.59 4.14 2.33
CA ALA A 27 -13.39 3.47 3.62
C ALA A 27 -11.92 3.05 3.85
N VAL A 28 -11.21 2.61 2.82
CA VAL A 28 -9.77 2.30 2.90
C VAL A 28 -8.97 3.58 3.10
N LYS A 29 -9.24 4.62 2.29
CA LYS A 29 -8.56 5.91 2.43
C LYS A 29 -8.70 6.46 3.85
N SER A 30 -9.92 6.59 4.34
CA SER A 30 -10.20 7.12 5.68
C SER A 30 -9.64 6.25 6.81
N ALA A 31 -9.57 4.93 6.64
CA ALA A 31 -9.01 4.03 7.66
C ALA A 31 -7.49 4.20 7.83
N PHE A 32 -6.77 4.45 6.73
CA PHE A 32 -5.31 4.56 6.74
C PHE A 32 -4.81 6.00 6.87
N GLU A 33 -5.48 6.95 6.24
CA GLU A 33 -5.03 8.35 6.16
C GLU A 33 -4.92 8.97 7.53
N GLY A 34 -3.79 9.60 7.81
CA GLY A 34 -3.50 10.23 9.10
C GLY A 34 -2.05 10.03 9.55
N VAL A 35 -1.80 10.36 10.81
CA VAL A 35 -0.50 10.25 11.46
C VAL A 35 -0.56 9.19 12.54
N TRP A 36 0.43 8.30 12.52
CA TRP A 36 0.51 7.11 13.33
C TRP A 36 1.84 7.09 14.09
N GLN A 37 1.81 6.73 15.36
CA GLN A 37 3.00 6.64 16.20
C GLN A 37 3.15 5.29 16.86
N TYR A 38 4.39 4.82 16.87
CA TYR A 38 4.85 3.68 17.64
C TYR A 38 5.92 4.19 18.60
N SER A 39 5.66 4.07 19.90
CA SER A 39 6.61 4.50 20.94
C SER A 39 7.08 3.30 21.76
N VAL A 40 8.39 3.23 21.93
CA VAL A 40 9.08 2.40 22.92
C VAL A 40 9.77 3.32 23.92
N LYS A 41 10.36 2.75 24.97
CA LYS A 41 10.91 3.48 26.12
C LYS A 41 11.84 4.65 25.76
N TYR A 42 12.57 4.57 24.64
CA TYR A 42 13.58 5.55 24.25
C TYR A 42 13.42 6.09 22.83
N GLU A 43 12.36 5.69 22.12
CA GLU A 43 12.20 6.02 20.71
C GLU A 43 10.72 6.13 20.36
N THR A 44 10.38 7.15 19.57
CA THR A 44 9.06 7.24 18.93
C THR A 44 9.26 7.31 17.43
N ASN A 45 8.71 6.35 16.71
CA ASN A 45 8.65 6.37 15.25
C ASN A 45 7.28 6.91 14.83
N THR A 46 7.30 7.91 13.94
CA THR A 46 6.08 8.53 13.40
C THR A 46 5.99 8.23 11.91
N VAL A 47 4.83 7.74 11.48
CA VAL A 47 4.53 7.53 10.06
C VAL A 47 3.29 8.30 9.66
N LYS A 48 3.33 8.92 8.48
CA LYS A 48 2.21 9.62 7.87
C LYS A 48 1.77 8.87 6.62
N ILE A 49 0.47 8.62 6.52
CA ILE A 49 -0.13 8.01 5.33
C ILE A 49 -1.09 9.01 4.71
N HIS A 50 -0.95 9.26 3.41
CA HIS A 50 -1.80 10.18 2.64
C HIS A 50 -2.12 9.61 1.27
N PHE A 51 -3.27 9.98 0.70
CA PHE A 51 -3.69 9.60 -0.65
C PHE A 51 -3.83 10.84 -1.52
N GLU A 52 -3.09 10.88 -2.62
CA GLU A 52 -3.22 11.97 -3.57
C GLU A 52 -4.51 11.82 -4.42
N PRO A 53 -5.17 12.92 -4.80
CA PRO A 53 -6.30 12.86 -5.72
C PRO A 53 -5.90 12.26 -7.07
N GLY A 54 -6.70 11.32 -7.57
CA GLY A 54 -6.47 10.69 -8.87
C GLY A 54 -5.40 9.59 -8.90
N THR A 55 -4.79 9.24 -7.77
CA THR A 55 -3.84 8.13 -7.67
C THR A 55 -4.47 6.85 -7.13
N ASP A 56 -3.84 5.73 -7.45
CA ASP A 56 -4.19 4.36 -7.03
C ASP A 56 -3.23 3.81 -5.95
N TYR A 57 -2.36 4.67 -5.42
CA TYR A 57 -1.41 4.36 -4.34
C TYR A 57 -1.57 5.30 -3.14
N ALA A 58 -1.03 4.87 -2.01
CA ALA A 58 -0.81 5.73 -0.84
C ALA A 58 0.64 6.21 -0.78
N LEU A 59 0.85 7.42 -0.28
CA LEU A 59 2.17 7.88 0.15
C LEU A 59 2.37 7.49 1.62
N PHE A 60 3.41 6.71 1.87
CA PHE A 60 3.88 6.35 3.21
C PHE A 60 5.15 7.14 3.49
N THR A 61 5.09 8.05 4.47
CA THR A 61 6.24 8.82 4.94
C THR A 61 6.63 8.34 6.32
N ASP A 62 7.82 7.74 6.45
CA ASP A 62 8.46 7.51 7.74
C ASP A 62 9.21 8.80 8.12
N GLU A 63 8.73 9.50 9.13
CA GLU A 63 9.37 10.71 9.67
C GLU A 63 10.53 10.33 10.62
N GLY A 64 10.70 9.03 10.90
CA GLY A 64 11.74 8.51 11.76
C GLY A 64 11.52 8.88 13.23
N SER A 65 12.59 8.73 14.00
CA SER A 65 12.69 9.12 15.41
C SER A 65 13.51 10.40 15.62
N GLY A 66 13.78 11.14 14.54
CA GLY A 66 14.69 12.30 14.53
C GLY A 66 16.17 11.93 14.34
N MET A 67 16.51 10.64 14.26
CA MET A 67 17.88 10.17 14.01
C MET A 67 18.19 9.89 12.53
N ALA A 68 17.15 9.65 11.71
CA ALA A 68 17.26 9.36 10.29
C ALA A 68 16.41 10.35 9.48
N PRO A 69 16.82 10.71 8.24
CA PRO A 69 16.03 11.57 7.38
C PRO A 69 14.70 10.89 7.03
N ALA A 70 13.64 11.70 6.91
CA ALA A 70 12.34 11.20 6.53
C ALA A 70 12.38 10.57 5.13
N LYS A 71 11.75 9.41 4.96
CA LYS A 71 11.64 8.71 3.67
C LYS A 71 10.18 8.57 3.28
N THR A 72 9.83 9.05 2.10
CA THR A 72 8.51 8.86 1.49
C THR A 72 8.58 7.81 0.40
N VAL A 73 7.70 6.82 0.45
CA VAL A 73 7.59 5.75 -0.54
C VAL A 73 6.13 5.55 -0.95
N LYS A 74 5.94 4.97 -2.13
CA LYS A 74 4.61 4.57 -2.61
C LYS A 74 4.25 3.21 -2.01
N ALA A 75 3.01 3.11 -1.54
CA ALA A 75 2.41 1.86 -1.08
C ALA A 75 1.21 1.54 -1.97
N ASP A 76 1.25 0.38 -2.62
CA ASP A 76 0.20 -0.10 -3.50
C ASP A 76 -1.01 -0.52 -2.68
N VAL A 77 -2.22 -0.17 -3.15
CA VAL A 77 -3.45 -0.60 -2.49
C VAL A 77 -3.85 -1.98 -3.00
N LYS A 78 -3.83 -2.98 -2.11
CA LYS A 78 -4.27 -4.35 -2.39
C LYS A 78 -5.44 -4.72 -1.48
N GLY A 79 -6.65 -4.37 -1.93
CA GLY A 79 -7.87 -4.59 -1.16
C GLY A 79 -7.91 -3.77 0.13
N LYS A 80 -7.70 -4.42 1.29
CA LYS A 80 -7.63 -3.76 2.61
C LYS A 80 -6.20 -3.53 3.11
N LEU A 81 -5.21 -3.93 2.32
CA LEU A 81 -3.79 -3.79 2.65
C LEU A 81 -3.18 -2.65 1.86
N LEU A 82 -2.21 -1.96 2.46
CA LEU A 82 -1.22 -1.20 1.70
C LEU A 82 0.07 -2.02 1.68
N VAL A 83 0.70 -2.13 0.51
CA VAL A 83 1.91 -2.95 0.31
C VAL A 83 3.01 -2.09 -0.27
N ILE A 84 4.14 -2.02 0.42
CA ILE A 84 5.37 -1.43 -0.11
C ILE A 84 6.24 -2.61 -0.57
N SER A 85 6.43 -2.70 -1.88
CA SER A 85 7.23 -3.77 -2.48
C SER A 85 8.69 -3.67 -2.02
N ALA A 86 9.31 -4.83 -1.79
CA ALA A 86 10.73 -4.88 -1.44
C ALA A 86 11.59 -4.40 -2.62
N ILE A 87 12.60 -3.59 -2.32
CA ILE A 87 13.64 -3.20 -3.27
C ILE A 87 14.97 -3.69 -2.69
N LYS A 88 15.73 -4.43 -3.51
CA LYS A 88 16.99 -5.04 -3.10
C LYS A 88 17.93 -4.00 -2.52
N ASN A 89 18.48 -4.29 -1.34
CA ASN A 89 19.39 -3.43 -0.56
C ASN A 89 18.79 -2.10 -0.07
N GLU A 90 17.47 -1.88 -0.21
CA GLU A 90 16.82 -0.65 0.23
C GLU A 90 15.77 -0.87 1.32
N ASN A 91 14.90 -1.87 1.15
CA ASN A 91 13.83 -2.15 2.10
C ASN A 91 13.32 -3.59 2.01
N ASP A 92 12.77 -4.04 3.13
CA ASP A 92 11.96 -5.26 3.21
C ASP A 92 10.59 -5.07 2.56
N GLU A 93 9.88 -6.17 2.30
CA GLU A 93 8.48 -6.10 1.87
C GLU A 93 7.64 -5.70 3.07
N VAL A 94 6.88 -4.60 2.96
CA VAL A 94 6.08 -4.07 4.06
C VAL A 94 4.61 -4.19 3.73
N GLU A 95 3.86 -4.81 4.63
CA GLU A 95 2.40 -4.87 4.61
C GLU A 95 1.83 -4.03 5.75
N LEU A 96 0.84 -3.20 5.41
CA LEU A 96 0.13 -2.34 6.35
C LEU A 96 -1.35 -2.73 6.38
N GLU A 97 -1.87 -2.92 7.59
CA GLU A 97 -3.27 -3.29 7.82
C GLU A 97 -3.88 -2.51 8.98
N ILE A 98 -5.13 -2.09 8.84
CA ILE A 98 -5.89 -1.51 9.95
C ILE A 98 -6.69 -2.60 10.66
N ILE A 99 -6.32 -2.88 11.90
CA ILE A 99 -7.04 -3.82 12.78
C ILE A 99 -7.40 -3.08 14.06
N ASN A 100 -8.69 -3.05 14.42
CA ASN A 100 -9.18 -2.40 15.64
C ASN A 100 -8.67 -0.95 15.82
N LYS A 101 -8.73 -0.15 14.74
CA LYS A 101 -8.27 1.26 14.68
C LYS A 101 -6.77 1.46 14.95
N LYS A 102 -5.96 0.39 14.92
CA LYS A 102 -4.50 0.45 15.00
C LYS A 102 -3.90 0.08 13.66
N LEU A 103 -2.76 0.69 13.33
CA LEU A 103 -2.01 0.38 12.12
C LEU A 103 -0.98 -0.69 12.44
N TYR A 104 -1.16 -1.86 11.85
CA TYR A 104 -0.22 -2.97 11.94
C TYR A 104 0.72 -2.88 10.74
N LEU A 105 2.01 -2.71 11.01
CA LEU A 105 3.08 -2.76 10.03
C LEU A 105 3.80 -4.09 10.19
N ARG A 106 3.87 -4.86 9.11
CA ARG A 106 4.60 -6.13 9.05
C ARG A 106 5.68 -6.01 7.98
N ALA A 107 6.94 -6.09 8.39
CA ALA A 107 8.08 -6.08 7.49
C ALA A 107 8.64 -7.50 7.35
N THR A 108 8.79 -7.97 6.11
CA THR A 108 9.27 -9.32 5.79
C THR A 108 10.52 -9.24 4.94
N PRO A 109 11.67 -9.76 5.42
CA PRO A 109 12.88 -9.81 4.62
C PRO A 109 12.67 -10.66 3.37
N ILE A 110 13.14 -10.16 2.23
CA ILE A 110 13.07 -10.84 0.93
C ILE A 110 14.44 -11.39 0.57
N LEU A 111 14.45 -12.66 0.14
CA LEU A 111 15.64 -13.31 -0.39
C LEU A 111 15.79 -12.96 -1.87
N TRP A 112 16.99 -12.52 -2.22
CA TRP A 112 17.37 -12.14 -3.58
C TRP A 112 18.45 -13.06 -4.10
N ASP A 113 18.37 -13.43 -5.38
CA ASP A 113 19.51 -14.03 -6.05
C ASP A 113 20.60 -12.98 -6.38
N LYS A 114 21.72 -13.47 -6.93
CA LYS A 114 22.83 -12.62 -7.38
C LYS A 114 22.42 -11.64 -8.49
N LYS A 115 21.44 -12.00 -9.32
CA LYS A 115 20.92 -11.19 -10.44
C LYS A 115 19.89 -10.15 -10.00
N GLY A 116 19.45 -10.18 -8.74
CA GLY A 116 18.44 -9.27 -8.21
C GLY A 116 17.00 -9.76 -8.37
N ASN A 117 16.78 -11.03 -8.69
CA ASN A 117 15.44 -11.61 -8.70
C ASN A 117 15.04 -12.08 -7.31
N ARG A 118 13.76 -11.91 -6.96
CA ARG A 118 13.15 -12.47 -5.76
C ARG A 118 13.15 -14.00 -5.86
N ILE A 119 13.72 -14.67 -4.85
CA ILE A 119 13.72 -16.13 -4.75
C ILE A 119 12.89 -16.66 -3.57
N GLY A 120 12.50 -15.78 -2.64
CA GLY A 120 11.63 -16.15 -1.52
C GLY A 120 11.47 -15.02 -0.51
N SER A 121 10.70 -15.31 0.55
CA SER A 121 10.55 -14.48 1.75
C SER A 121 11.04 -15.23 2.98
N MET A 122 11.51 -14.50 3.98
CA MET A 122 11.85 -15.05 5.29
C MET A 122 10.73 -14.75 6.30
N ASP A 123 9.57 -15.36 6.10
CA ASP A 123 8.40 -15.11 6.96
C ASP A 123 8.64 -15.36 8.46
N ALA A 124 9.55 -16.29 8.79
CA ALA A 124 9.97 -16.54 10.17
C ALA A 124 10.70 -15.35 10.83
N GLN A 125 11.23 -14.41 10.04
CA GLN A 125 11.90 -13.19 10.50
C GLN A 125 11.01 -11.94 10.38
N LYS A 126 9.71 -12.13 10.16
CA LYS A 126 8.74 -11.03 10.04
C LYS A 126 8.71 -10.19 11.32
N VAL A 127 8.98 -8.91 11.17
CA VAL A 127 8.90 -7.93 12.27
C VAL A 127 7.54 -7.26 12.22
N GLN A 128 6.84 -7.22 13.36
CA GLN A 128 5.56 -6.53 13.48
C GLN A 128 5.67 -5.33 14.42
N ARG A 129 5.14 -4.19 13.99
CA ARG A 129 4.96 -2.98 14.81
C ARG A 129 3.51 -2.55 14.77
N VAL A 130 3.01 -2.08 15.91
CA VAL A 130 1.61 -1.64 16.04
C VAL A 130 1.59 -0.17 16.44
N PHE A 131 1.11 0.64 15.53
CA PHE A 131 1.03 2.09 15.69
C PHE A 131 -0.35 2.51 16.17
N LYS A 132 -0.37 3.59 16.96
CA LYS A 132 -1.58 4.28 17.39
C LYS A 132 -1.74 5.56 16.57
N ARG A 133 -2.98 5.87 16.18
CA ARG A 133 -3.31 7.14 15.55
C ARG A 133 -3.18 8.26 16.59
N ILE A 134 -2.55 9.38 16.24
CA ILE A 134 -2.27 10.49 17.17
C ILE A 134 -2.97 11.81 16.83
N LYS A 135 -3.81 11.82 15.79
CA LYS A 135 -4.72 12.91 15.42
C LYS A 135 -5.99 12.31 14.81
#